data_AF-A0A920IS78-F1
#
_entry.id   AF-A0A920IS78-F1
#
_cell.length_a   1.000
_cell.length_b   1.000
_cell.length_c   1.000
_cell.angle_alpha   90.00
_cell.angle_beta   90.00
_cell.angle_gamma   90.00
#
_symmetry.space_group_name_H-M   'P 1'
#
loop_
_entity.id
_entity.type
_entity.pdbx_description
1 polymer ?
#
loop_
_entity_poly.entity_id
_entity_poly.type
_entity_poly.pdbx_seq_one_letter_code
_entity_poly.pdbx_strand_id
1 'polypeptide(L)'
;MVIDHSNCFFHCLYFGSEGVVLAGKGMGEVFGISQIVIGLIVVAVGTSLPELAVTIGAIMKKRTDVVVGNVIGSNVLNMFW
;
A
#
# COMPACT_ATOMS: atom_id res chain seq x y z
N MET A 1 -21.75 -2.34 -15.43
CA MET A 1 -20.29 -2.52 -15.63
C MET A 1 -20.03 -4.01 -15.46
N VAL A 2 -19.75 -4.71 -16.56
CA VAL A 2 -19.67 -6.17 -16.61
C VAL A 2 -18.36 -6.60 -15.95
N ILE A 3 -18.43 -7.46 -14.93
CA ILE A 3 -17.25 -8.06 -14.32
C ILE A 3 -16.71 -9.09 -15.31
N ASP A 4 -15.82 -8.63 -16.19
CA ASP A 4 -15.03 -9.51 -17.03
C ASP A 4 -13.92 -10.15 -16.18
N HIS A 5 -13.84 -11.48 -16.20
CA HIS A 5 -12.89 -12.28 -15.41
C HIS A 5 -11.43 -11.89 -15.70
N SER A 6 -11.15 -11.22 -16.83
CA SER A 6 -9.81 -10.78 -17.23
C SER A 6 -9.34 -9.52 -16.51
N ASN A 7 -10.24 -8.70 -15.95
CA ASN A 7 -9.90 -7.39 -15.35
C ASN A 7 -10.16 -7.32 -13.84
N CYS A 8 -10.33 -8.47 -13.18
CA CYS A 8 -10.64 -8.55 -11.75
C CYS A 8 -9.54 -7.90 -10.89
N PHE A 9 -8.27 -8.10 -11.25
CA PHE A 9 -7.11 -7.53 -10.54
C PHE A 9 -7.14 -5.99 -10.50
N PHE A 10 -7.39 -5.34 -11.63
CA PHE A 10 -7.44 -3.88 -11.72
C PHE A 10 -8.62 -3.31 -10.92
N HIS A 11 -9.77 -4.00 -10.92
CA HIS A 11 -10.90 -3.61 -10.10
C HIS A 11 -10.64 -3.75 -8.60
N CYS A 12 -9.94 -4.80 -8.16
CA CYS A 12 -9.54 -4.95 -6.76
C CYS A 12 -8.63 -3.82 -6.29
N LEU A 13 -7.67 -3.40 -7.13
CA LEU A 13 -6.81 -2.25 -6.83
C LEU A 13 -7.62 -0.95 -6.77
N TYR A 14 -8.51 -0.73 -7.75
CA TYR A 14 -9.34 0.46 -7.82
C TYR A 14 -10.24 0.59 -6.57
N PHE A 15 -11.07 -0.41 -6.28
CA PHE A 15 -11.96 -0.40 -5.12
C PHE A 15 -11.20 -0.38 -3.79
N GLY A 16 -10.06 -1.08 -3.72
CA GLY A 16 -9.18 -1.05 -2.55
C GLY A 16 -8.66 0.37 -2.28
N SER A 17 -8.19 1.07 -3.31
CA SER A 17 -7.69 2.44 -3.18
C SER A 17 -8.81 3.42 -2.79
N GLU A 18 -9.98 3.30 -3.40
CA GLU A 18 -11.12 4.19 -3.11
C GLU A 18 -11.60 4.04 -1.66
N GLY A 19 -11.68 2.80 -1.16
CA GLY A 19 -12.08 2.50 0.22
C GLY A 19 -11.11 3.07 1.25
N VAL A 20 -9.80 2.99 1.01
CA VAL A 20 -8.77 3.52 1.92
C VAL A 20 -8.84 5.05 1.98
N VAL A 21 -9.06 5.73 0.85
CA VAL A 21 -9.18 7.20 0.80
C VAL A 21 -10.46 7.68 1.50
N LEU A 22 -11.58 7.00 1.30
CA LEU A 22 -12.85 7.30 1.97
C LEU A 22 -12.75 7.11 3.49
N ALA A 23 -12.15 5.99 3.93
CA ALA A 23 -11.91 5.73 5.34
C ALA A 23 -10.97 6.76 5.96
N GLY A 24 -9.91 7.15 5.23
CA GLY A 24 -8.97 8.19 5.63
C GLY A 24 -9.66 9.54 5.83
N LYS A 25 -10.44 10.01 4.85
CA LYS A 25 -11.21 11.26 4.95
C LYS A 25 -12.16 11.26 6.16
N GLY A 26 -12.90 10.17 6.36
CA GLY A 26 -13.84 10.04 7.48
C GLY A 26 -13.14 10.11 8.83
N MET A 27 -11.99 9.46 8.99
CA MET A 27 -11.17 9.58 10.21
C MET A 27 -10.63 11.00 10.38
N GLY A 28 -10.16 11.60 9.30
CA GLY A 28 -9.63 12.96 9.28
C GLY A 28 -10.58 14.05 9.75
N GLU A 29 -11.84 13.96 9.31
CA GLU A 29 -12.92 14.87 9.73
C GLU A 29 -13.21 14.77 11.23
N VAL A 30 -13.14 13.56 11.80
CA VAL A 30 -13.33 13.34 13.25
C VAL A 30 -12.19 13.93 14.06
N PHE A 31 -10.96 13.87 13.56
CA PHE A 31 -9.77 14.41 14.23
C PHE A 31 -9.51 15.90 13.96
N GLY A 32 -10.32 16.56 13.12
CA GLY A 32 -10.12 17.97 12.74
C GLY A 32 -8.83 18.23 11.94
N ILE A 33 -8.29 17.20 11.28
CA ILE A 33 -7.04 17.25 10.53
C ILE A 33 -7.34 17.65 9.07
N SER A 34 -6.50 18.51 8.49
CA SER A 34 -6.63 18.91 7.08
C SER A 34 -6.57 17.70 6.14
N GLN A 35 -7.53 17.60 5.21
CA GLN A 35 -7.62 16.47 4.27
C GLN A 35 -6.34 16.22 3.46
N ILE A 36 -5.51 17.26 3.26
CA ILE A 36 -4.20 17.13 2.61
C ILE A 36 -3.25 16.26 3.43
N VAL A 37 -3.21 16.45 4.75
CA VAL A 37 -2.31 15.71 5.66
C VAL A 37 -2.72 14.24 5.70
N ILE A 38 -4.03 13.97 5.75
CA ILE A 38 -4.55 12.60 5.68
C ILE A 38 -4.22 11.95 4.34
N GLY A 39 -4.43 12.66 3.22
CA GLY A 39 -4.06 12.17 1.90
C GLY A 39 -2.57 11.83 1.82
N LEU A 40 -1.71 12.68 2.38
CA LEU A 40 -0.26 12.46 2.41
C LEU A 40 0.12 11.21 3.22
N ILE A 41 -0.48 11.04 4.41
CA ILE A 41 -0.23 9.88 5.28
C ILE A 41 -0.74 8.59 4.64
N VAL A 42 -1.98 8.61 4.12
CA VAL A 42 -2.59 7.45 3.48
C VAL A 42 -1.80 7.00 2.26
N VAL A 43 -1.32 7.94 1.43
CA VAL A 43 -0.47 7.62 0.27
C VAL A 43 0.87 7.05 0.73
N ALA A 44 1.55 7.70 1.67
CA ALA A 44 2.85 7.24 2.18
C ALA A 44 2.78 5.86 2.82
N VAL A 45 1.71 5.57 3.56
CA VAL A 45 1.48 4.27 4.18
C VAL A 45 1.07 3.23 3.13
N GLY A 46 0.21 3.61 2.18
CA GLY A 46 -0.28 2.75 1.10
C GLY A 46 0.82 2.25 0.16
N THR A 47 1.88 3.03 -0.05
CA THR A 47 3.03 2.62 -0.89
C THR A 47 3.88 1.55 -0.21
N SER A 48 4.09 1.62 1.11
CA SER A 48 4.98 0.69 1.83
C SER A 48 4.28 -0.57 2.37
N LEU A 49 2.94 -0.57 2.44
CA LEU A 49 2.16 -1.73 2.92
C LEU A 49 2.39 -3.02 2.12
N PRO A 50 2.39 -3.01 0.77
CA PRO A 50 2.63 -4.20 -0.02
C PRO A 50 4.02 -4.80 0.24
N GLU A 51 5.03 -3.95 0.35
CA GLU A 51 6.42 -4.36 0.65
C GLU A 51 6.53 -4.97 2.05
N LEU A 52 5.82 -4.40 3.02
CA LEU A 52 5.72 -4.95 4.36
C LEU A 52 5.04 -6.34 4.34
N ALA A 53 3.97 -6.49 3.56
CA ALA A 53 3.26 -7.76 3.41
C ALA A 53 4.14 -8.86 2.79
N VAL A 54 4.92 -8.52 1.75
CA VAL A 54 5.91 -9.43 1.14
C VAL A 54 6.98 -9.82 2.16
N THR A 55 7.47 -8.86 2.94
CA THR A 55 8.48 -9.08 3.98
C THR A 55 7.97 -10.04 5.05
N ILE A 56 6.78 -9.80 5.60
CA ILE A 56 6.16 -10.67 6.62
C ILE A 56 5.95 -12.08 6.07
N GLY A 57 5.42 -12.21 4.84
CA GLY A 57 5.24 -13.50 4.18
C GLY A 57 6.55 -14.27 3.98
N ALA A 58 7.65 -13.57 3.70
CA ALA A 58 8.97 -14.17 3.56
C ALA A 58 9.57 -14.61 4.90
N ILE A 59 9.40 -13.82 5.97
CA ILE A 59 9.80 -14.17 7.34
C ILE A 59 9.09 -15.44 7.80
N MET A 60 7.77 -15.54 7.59
CA MET A 60 6.98 -16.73 7.95
C MET A 60 7.46 -18.00 7.23
N LYS A 61 8.03 -17.85 6.01
CA LYS A 61 8.60 -18.95 5.23
C LYS A 61 10.09 -19.21 5.51
N LYS A 62 10.69 -18.54 6.52
CA LYS A 62 12.13 -18.58 6.85
C LYS A 62 13.04 -18.24 5.66
N ARG A 63 12.56 -17.43 4.71
CA ARG A 63 13.33 -16.99 3.53
C ARG A 63 13.93 -15.62 3.79
N THR A 64 14.99 -15.58 4.58
CA THR A 64 15.68 -14.36 4.98
C THR A 64 16.30 -13.62 3.80
N ASP A 65 16.70 -14.35 2.75
CA ASP A 65 17.28 -13.78 1.53
C ASP A 65 16.31 -12.85 0.79
N VAL A 66 15.01 -13.20 0.80
CA VAL A 66 13.94 -12.40 0.17
C VAL A 66 13.66 -11.14 1.00
N VAL A 67 13.74 -11.24 2.33
CA VAL A 67 13.57 -10.10 3.23
C VAL A 67 14.68 -9.07 3.03
N VAL A 68 15.93 -9.52 3.00
CA VAL A 68 17.09 -8.65 2.77
C VAL A 68 17.04 -8.04 1.37
N GLY A 69 16.68 -8.84 0.36
CA GLY A 69 16.48 -8.36 -1.01
C GLY A 69 15.38 -7.31 -1.11
N ASN A 70 14.28 -7.47 -0.36
CA ASN A 70 13.19 -6.50 -0.33
C ASN A 70 13.61 -5.19 0.36
N VAL A 71 14.23 -5.26 1.54
CA VAL A 71 14.65 -4.05 2.29
C VAL A 71 15.76 -3.28 1.57
N ILE A 72 16.78 -3.97 1.07
CA ILE A 72 17.86 -3.33 0.33
C ILE A 72 17.35 -2.83 -1.02
N GLY A 73 16.57 -3.64 -1.74
CA GLY A 73 16.02 -3.30 -3.04
C GLY A 73 15.16 -2.05 -3.02
N SER A 74 14.24 -1.94 -2.05
CA SER A 74 13.34 -0.78 -1.93
C SER A 74 14.09 0.53 -1.64
N ASN A 75 15.06 0.51 -0.73
CA ASN A 75 15.86 1.70 -0.41
C ASN A 75 16.82 2.08 -1.54
N VAL A 76 17.40 1.09 -2.22
CA VAL A 76 18.33 1.31 -3.32
C VAL A 76 17.59 1.85 -4.55
N LEU A 77 16.45 1.27 -4.93
CA LEU A 77 15.62 1.78 -6.03
C LEU A 77 15.09 3.19 -5.74
N ASN A 78 14.71 3.47 -4.50
CA ASN A 78 14.32 4.83 -4.07
C ASN A 78 15.48 5.84 -4.09
N MET A 79 16.74 5.39 -4.08
CA MET A 79 17.91 6.26 -4.21
C MET A 79 18.34 6.49 -5.66
N PHE A 80 18.01 5.55 -6.55
CA PHE A 80 18.34 5.61 -7.97
C PHE A 80 17.27 6.31 -8.83
N TRP A 81 16.07 6.52 -8.29
CA TRP A 81 14.95 7.20 -8.92
C TRP A 81 14.60 8.47 -8.15
#